data_AF-A0A6L7A7K5-F1
#
_entry.id   AF-A0A6L7A7K5-F1
#
_cell.length_a   1.000
_cell.length_b   1.000
_cell.length_c   1.000
_cell.angle_alpha   90.00
_cell.angle_beta   90.00
_cell.angle_gamma   90.00
#
_symmetry.space_group_name_H-M   'P 1'
#
loop_
_entity.id
_entity.type
_entity.pdbx_description
1 polymer ?
#
loop_
_entity_poly.entity_id
_entity_poly.type
_entity_poly.pdbx_seq_one_letter_code
_entity_poly.pdbx_strand_id
1 'polypeptide(L)'
;VLIVSADAGARGGKIIPYKKLLDDAISQAQHQPRHVLLVDRGLAKMARVSGRDVDFASLRYQHIGARVPVAWLESNETSCILYTSGTTGKPKGVQRDVGGYAVALATSMDTIFGGKAGGVFFCASDIGWVVGHSYIVYAPLLAGMATIVYEGLPTWPDCGVWWKIVEKYQVSRMFSAPTAIRVLKKFPTAEIRKHDLSSLEVLYLAGEPLDEPTASWVSNTL
;
A
#
# COMPACT_ATOMS: atom_id res chain seq x y z
N VAL A 1 -6.89 16.05 17.03
CA VAL A 1 -6.32 15.04 16.11
C VAL A 1 -7.25 13.82 16.06
N LEU A 2 -7.41 13.22 14.88
CA LEU A 2 -8.15 11.99 14.61
C LEU A 2 -7.14 10.88 14.29
N ILE A 3 -7.36 9.66 14.77
CA ILE A 3 -6.64 8.47 14.31
C ILE A 3 -7.63 7.57 13.56
N VAL A 4 -7.21 6.99 12.43
CA VAL A 4 -7.97 5.97 11.72
C VAL A 4 -7.27 4.62 11.91
N SER A 5 -8.02 3.59 12.28
CA SER A 5 -7.48 2.23 12.46
C SER A 5 -8.56 1.19 12.23
N ALA A 6 -8.23 -0.08 12.49
CA ALA A 6 -9.14 -1.21 12.41
C ALA A 6 -9.06 -2.06 13.68
N ASP A 7 -9.93 -3.04 13.80
CA ASP A 7 -9.85 -4.11 14.80
C ASP A 7 -8.53 -4.91 14.67
N ALA A 8 -8.18 -5.33 13.46
CA ALA A 8 -6.97 -6.13 13.18
C ALA A 8 -6.48 -6.05 11.72
N GLY A 9 -5.27 -6.56 11.49
CA GLY A 9 -4.74 -6.91 10.18
C GLY A 9 -4.69 -8.41 9.96
N ALA A 10 -4.74 -8.88 8.72
CA ALA A 10 -4.46 -10.27 8.37
C ALA A 10 -3.30 -10.35 7.38
N ARG A 11 -2.20 -11.02 7.74
CA ARG A 11 -1.05 -11.18 6.85
C ARG A 11 -0.50 -12.59 6.90
N GLY A 12 -0.52 -13.29 5.75
CA GLY A 12 -0.04 -14.68 5.65
C GLY A 12 -0.80 -15.63 6.58
N GLY A 13 -2.12 -15.46 6.71
CA GLY A 13 -2.97 -16.25 7.61
C GLY A 13 -2.88 -15.88 9.09
N LYS A 14 -2.03 -14.91 9.48
CA LYS A 14 -1.89 -14.45 10.87
C LYS A 14 -2.68 -13.19 11.11
N ILE A 15 -3.45 -13.18 12.20
CA ILE A 15 -4.21 -12.02 12.68
C ILE A 15 -3.32 -11.18 13.59
N ILE A 16 -3.26 -9.87 13.35
CA ILE A 16 -2.52 -8.88 14.15
C ILE A 16 -3.54 -7.93 14.79
N PRO A 17 -3.86 -8.07 16.09
CA PRO A 17 -4.86 -7.25 16.76
C PRO A 17 -4.35 -5.81 16.94
N TYR A 18 -4.87 -4.88 16.14
CA TYR A 18 -4.44 -3.49 16.14
C TYR A 18 -4.99 -2.71 17.32
N LYS A 19 -6.23 -3.00 17.74
CA LYS A 19 -6.91 -2.18 18.76
C LYS A 19 -6.14 -2.10 20.08
N LYS A 20 -5.58 -3.22 20.55
CA LYS A 20 -4.78 -3.23 21.78
C LYS A 20 -3.51 -2.37 21.61
N LEU A 21 -2.77 -2.57 20.51
CA LEU A 21 -1.55 -1.82 20.22
C LEU A 21 -1.81 -0.31 20.13
N LEU A 22 -2.94 0.06 19.52
CA LEU A 22 -3.38 1.44 19.41
C LEU A 22 -3.69 2.05 20.78
N ASP A 23 -4.44 1.36 21.62
CA ASP A 23 -4.78 1.84 22.97
C ASP A 23 -3.54 2.02 23.84
N ASP A 24 -2.63 1.03 23.80
CA ASP A 24 -1.35 1.08 24.52
C ASP A 24 -0.51 2.28 24.04
N ALA A 25 -0.47 2.54 22.72
CA ALA A 25 0.25 3.69 22.16
C ALA A 25 -0.39 5.03 22.56
N ILE A 26 -1.73 5.12 22.53
CA ILE A 26 -2.47 6.31 22.95
C ILE A 26 -2.21 6.61 24.43
N SER A 27 -2.17 5.60 25.30
CA SER A 27 -1.89 5.80 26.74
C SER A 27 -0.51 6.38 27.02
N GLN A 28 0.46 6.14 26.13
CA GLN A 28 1.83 6.67 26.22
C GLN A 28 1.98 8.04 25.52
N ALA A 29 1.02 8.43 24.69
CA ALA A 29 1.09 9.66 23.92
C ALA A 29 0.87 10.89 24.82
N GLN A 30 1.75 11.89 24.68
CA GLN A 30 1.57 13.18 25.34
C GLN A 30 0.37 13.95 24.78
N HIS A 31 0.11 13.83 23.47
CA HIS A 31 -1.04 14.43 22.81
C HIS A 31 -2.11 13.37 22.54
N GLN A 32 -3.22 13.47 23.27
CA GLN A 32 -4.33 12.52 23.17
C GLN A 32 -5.20 12.82 21.94
N PRO A 33 -5.53 11.81 21.09
CA PRO A 33 -6.48 12.00 20.01
C PRO A 33 -7.88 12.24 20.59
N ARG A 34 -8.63 13.17 19.98
CA ARG A 34 -10.02 13.44 20.40
C ARG A 34 -10.93 12.29 20.00
N HIS A 35 -10.69 11.73 18.81
CA HIS A 35 -11.47 10.62 18.27
C HIS A 35 -10.56 9.58 17.62
N VAL A 36 -11.01 8.34 17.62
CA VAL A 36 -10.44 7.23 16.85
C VAL A 36 -11.55 6.65 15.98
N LEU A 37 -11.40 6.71 14.66
CA LEU A 37 -12.30 6.11 13.69
C LEU A 37 -11.89 4.67 13.42
N LEU A 38 -12.73 3.72 13.79
CA LEU A 38 -12.41 2.29 13.74
C LEU A 38 -13.21 1.57 12.66
N VAL A 39 -12.50 0.83 11.82
CA VAL A 39 -13.08 -0.14 10.88
C VAL A 39 -13.15 -1.50 11.55
N ASP A 40 -14.34 -2.08 11.67
CA ASP A 40 -14.51 -3.45 12.16
C ASP A 40 -14.40 -4.44 10.99
N ARG A 41 -13.30 -5.19 10.93
CA ARG A 41 -13.07 -6.23 9.92
C ARG A 41 -13.50 -7.61 10.38
N GLY A 42 -13.99 -7.76 11.63
CA GLY A 42 -14.38 -9.04 12.22
C GLY A 42 -13.23 -10.01 12.45
N LEU A 43 -11.98 -9.52 12.50
CA LEU A 43 -10.76 -10.32 12.64
C LEU A 43 -10.34 -10.48 14.10
N ALA A 44 -10.62 -9.49 14.95
CA ALA A 44 -10.28 -9.57 16.37
C ALA A 44 -11.32 -8.85 17.25
N LYS A 45 -11.32 -9.17 18.54
CA LYS A 45 -12.15 -8.44 19.51
C LYS A 45 -11.72 -6.97 19.56
N MET A 46 -12.65 -6.06 19.27
CA MET A 46 -12.41 -4.63 19.25
C MET A 46 -13.17 -3.92 20.39
N ALA A 47 -12.53 -3.86 21.57
CA ALA A 47 -13.09 -3.08 22.69
C ALA A 47 -13.05 -1.57 22.35
N ARG A 48 -14.17 -0.87 22.54
CA ARG A 48 -14.30 0.56 22.25
C ARG A 48 -14.27 1.38 23.53
N VAL A 49 -13.56 2.51 23.50
CA VAL A 49 -13.53 3.50 24.58
C VAL A 49 -14.64 4.53 24.34
N SER A 50 -15.61 4.57 25.25
CA SER A 50 -16.75 5.50 25.18
C SER A 50 -16.27 6.96 25.09
N GLY A 51 -16.90 7.75 24.23
CA GLY A 51 -16.54 9.15 23.99
C GLY A 51 -15.33 9.40 23.08
N ARG A 52 -14.48 8.39 22.82
CA ARG A 52 -13.29 8.49 21.95
C ARG A 52 -13.44 7.70 20.66
N ASP A 53 -13.78 6.42 20.78
CA ASP A 53 -13.80 5.49 19.64
C ASP A 53 -15.14 5.55 18.91
N VAL A 54 -15.10 5.81 17.60
CA VAL A 54 -16.29 5.93 16.74
C VAL A 54 -16.26 4.87 15.65
N ASP A 55 -17.44 4.34 15.33
CA ASP A 55 -17.62 3.26 14.36
C ASP A 55 -17.64 3.80 12.93
N PHE A 56 -16.72 3.32 12.09
CA PHE A 56 -16.66 3.73 10.69
C PHE A 56 -17.92 3.35 9.91
N ALA A 57 -18.45 2.13 10.10
CA ALA A 57 -19.59 1.65 9.31
C ALA A 57 -20.86 2.49 9.57
N SER A 58 -21.13 2.80 10.83
CA SER A 58 -22.25 3.64 11.26
C SER A 58 -22.14 5.05 10.72
N LEU A 59 -20.98 5.69 10.83
CA LEU A 59 -20.75 7.04 10.28
C LEU A 59 -20.82 7.04 8.75
N ARG A 60 -20.24 6.03 8.10
CA ARG A 60 -20.32 5.88 6.64
C ARG A 60 -21.77 5.75 6.19
N TYR A 61 -22.61 5.00 6.89
CA TYR A 61 -24.03 4.86 6.55
C TYR A 61 -24.76 6.21 6.62
N GLN A 62 -24.50 7.01 7.65
CA GLN A 62 -25.11 8.34 7.82
C GLN A 62 -24.67 9.34 6.73
N HIS A 63 -23.45 9.19 6.21
CA HIS A 63 -22.85 10.11 5.25
C HIS A 63 -22.72 9.53 3.84
N ILE A 64 -23.35 8.39 3.55
CA ILE A 64 -23.24 7.79 2.22
C ILE A 64 -23.87 8.71 1.17
N GLY A 65 -23.15 8.95 0.07
CA GLY A 65 -23.57 9.88 -0.97
C GLY A 65 -23.37 11.36 -0.62
N ALA A 66 -22.77 11.68 0.53
CA ALA A 66 -22.37 13.05 0.84
C ALA A 66 -21.40 13.56 -0.23
N ARG A 67 -21.69 14.75 -0.77
CA ARG A 67 -20.78 15.48 -1.66
C ARG A 67 -19.99 16.46 -0.82
N VAL A 68 -18.72 16.15 -0.59
CA VAL A 68 -17.79 17.04 0.11
C VAL A 68 -17.01 17.82 -0.95
N PRO A 69 -17.10 19.16 -0.99
CA PRO A 69 -16.29 19.96 -1.88
C PRO A 69 -14.80 19.72 -1.65
N VAL A 70 -14.01 19.67 -2.73
CA VAL A 70 -12.55 19.61 -2.63
C VAL A 70 -12.05 20.91 -2.00
N ALA A 71 -11.20 20.80 -0.99
CA ALA A 71 -10.49 21.94 -0.44
C ALA A 71 -9.36 22.34 -1.41
N TRP A 72 -9.36 23.61 -1.83
CA TRP A 72 -8.28 24.18 -2.63
C TRP A 72 -7.10 24.47 -1.72
N LEU A 73 -5.92 23.96 -2.07
CA LEU A 73 -4.67 24.13 -1.34
C LEU A 73 -3.62 24.73 -2.27
N GLU A 74 -2.73 25.55 -1.72
CA GLU A 74 -1.55 26.02 -2.43
C GLU A 74 -0.57 24.88 -2.69
N SER A 75 0.21 24.99 -3.77
CA SER A 75 1.15 23.93 -4.19
C SER A 75 2.13 23.52 -3.10
N ASN A 76 2.54 24.46 -2.24
CA ASN A 76 3.53 24.25 -1.19
C ASN A 76 2.93 23.80 0.16
N GLU A 77 1.62 23.65 0.26
CA GLU A 77 0.99 23.13 1.48
C GLU A 77 1.32 21.66 1.71
N THR A 78 1.24 21.23 2.97
CA THR A 78 1.53 19.85 3.37
C THR A 78 0.45 18.89 2.89
N SER A 79 0.82 17.92 2.05
CA SER A 79 -0.03 16.80 1.65
C SER A 79 0.01 15.67 2.69
N CYS A 80 1.21 15.22 3.06
CA CYS A 80 1.38 14.17 4.04
C CYS A 80 2.71 14.26 4.78
N ILE A 81 2.77 13.60 5.94
CA ILE A 81 4.00 13.38 6.70
C ILE A 81 4.18 11.88 6.84
N LEU A 82 5.33 11.37 6.39
CA LEU A 82 5.70 9.97 6.56
C LEU A 82 6.93 9.86 7.46
N TYR A 83 6.78 9.15 8.57
CA TYR A 83 7.89 8.92 9.49
C TYR A 83 8.85 7.86 8.94
N THR A 84 10.15 8.17 8.99
CA THR A 84 11.22 7.24 8.60
C THR A 84 12.20 7.03 9.76
N SER A 85 12.81 5.84 9.82
CA SER A 85 13.89 5.52 10.75
C SER A 85 15.14 6.32 10.36
N GLY A 86 15.43 7.39 11.10
CA GLY A 86 16.71 8.08 10.98
C GLY A 86 17.85 7.27 11.59
N THR A 87 19.09 7.49 11.14
CA THR A 87 20.30 6.88 11.71
C THR A 87 20.59 7.30 13.16
N THR A 88 19.94 8.38 13.64
CA THR A 88 20.23 9.04 14.92
C THR A 88 19.15 8.82 16.00
N GLY A 89 18.38 7.73 15.91
CA GLY A 89 17.51 7.24 17.00
C GLY A 89 16.05 7.73 16.99
N LYS A 90 15.78 9.02 16.76
CA LYS A 90 14.39 9.53 16.67
C LYS A 90 13.84 9.45 15.23
N PRO A 91 12.61 8.94 15.02
CA PRO A 91 11.96 8.98 13.70
C PRO A 91 11.82 10.42 13.18
N LYS A 92 12.10 10.62 11.88
CA LYS A 92 11.98 11.91 11.21
C LYS A 92 10.68 11.93 10.39
N GLY A 93 9.84 12.94 10.59
CA GLY A 93 8.63 13.15 9.79
C GLY A 93 8.99 13.82 8.47
N VAL A 94 9.06 13.05 7.39
CA VAL A 94 9.32 13.59 6.04
C VAL A 94 8.03 14.18 5.50
N GLN A 95 8.01 15.48 5.31
CA GLN A 95 6.89 16.21 4.72
C GLN A 95 6.93 16.13 3.19
N ARG A 96 5.76 15.98 2.57
CA ARG A 96 5.55 16.15 1.13
C ARG A 96 4.56 17.28 0.90
N ASP A 97 4.87 18.15 -0.05
CA ASP A 97 3.98 19.22 -0.50
C ASP A 97 2.89 18.67 -1.45
N VAL A 98 1.82 19.44 -1.67
CA VAL A 98 0.68 19.02 -2.51
C VAL A 98 1.05 18.98 -3.99
N GLY A 99 1.53 20.10 -4.55
CA GLY A 99 1.67 20.26 -6.00
C GLY A 99 2.92 19.60 -6.56
N GLY A 100 4.08 19.84 -5.97
CA GLY A 100 5.36 19.28 -6.41
C GLY A 100 5.40 17.76 -6.30
N TYR A 101 4.84 17.19 -5.23
CA TYR A 101 4.72 15.74 -5.10
C TYR A 101 3.80 15.14 -6.17
N ALA A 102 2.62 15.73 -6.41
CA ALA A 102 1.70 15.26 -7.44
C ALA A 102 2.32 15.33 -8.85
N VAL A 103 2.98 16.43 -9.19
CA VAL A 103 3.67 16.61 -10.48
C VAL A 103 4.79 15.59 -10.65
N ALA A 104 5.62 15.39 -9.62
CA ALA A 104 6.71 14.41 -9.67
C ALA A 104 6.19 12.99 -9.89
N LEU A 105 5.08 12.61 -9.25
CA LEU A 105 4.47 11.29 -9.41
C LEU A 105 3.81 11.10 -10.77
N ALA A 106 3.07 12.11 -11.26
CA ALA A 106 2.49 12.05 -12.60
C ALA A 106 3.59 11.94 -13.68
N THR A 107 4.65 12.72 -13.52
CA THR A 107 5.81 12.70 -14.43
C THR A 107 6.53 11.35 -14.37
N SER A 108 6.72 10.76 -13.19
CA SER A 108 7.40 9.46 -13.09
C SER A 108 6.57 8.34 -13.68
N MET A 109 5.24 8.38 -13.58
CA MET A 109 4.38 7.40 -14.24
C MET A 109 4.54 7.45 -15.75
N ASP A 110 4.52 8.64 -16.34
CA ASP A 110 4.69 8.81 -17.79
C ASP A 110 6.10 8.40 -18.26
N THR A 111 7.13 8.92 -17.60
CA THR A 111 8.52 8.86 -18.11
C THR A 111 9.32 7.64 -17.66
N ILE A 112 9.02 7.07 -16.49
CA ILE A 112 9.79 5.94 -15.91
C ILE A 112 8.97 4.65 -15.95
N PHE A 113 7.72 4.72 -15.48
CA PHE A 113 6.88 3.54 -15.33
C PHE A 113 6.05 3.22 -16.59
N GLY A 114 6.02 4.13 -17.58
CA GLY A 114 5.23 3.97 -18.80
C GLY A 114 3.75 3.73 -18.52
N GLY A 115 3.22 4.35 -17.46
CA GLY A 115 1.83 4.25 -17.05
C GLY A 115 0.90 4.87 -18.09
N LYS A 116 -0.19 4.18 -18.41
CA LYS A 116 -1.19 4.62 -19.39
C LYS A 116 -2.57 4.58 -18.76
N ALA A 117 -3.35 5.64 -18.96
CA ALA A 117 -4.74 5.68 -18.52
C ALA A 117 -5.51 4.44 -19.01
N GLY A 118 -6.33 3.85 -18.14
CA GLY A 118 -7.03 2.59 -18.38
C GLY A 118 -6.19 1.32 -18.16
N GLY A 119 -4.87 1.42 -18.00
CA GLY A 119 -4.01 0.30 -17.60
C GLY A 119 -4.14 -0.07 -16.12
N VAL A 120 -3.53 -1.19 -15.73
CA VAL A 120 -3.58 -1.70 -14.36
C VAL A 120 -2.17 -1.78 -13.78
N PHE A 121 -1.94 -1.05 -12.68
CA PHE A 121 -0.67 -1.01 -11.96
C PHE A 121 -0.75 -1.82 -10.67
N PHE A 122 0.14 -2.81 -10.52
CA PHE A 122 0.24 -3.59 -9.29
C PHE A 122 1.54 -3.29 -8.55
N CYS A 123 1.49 -2.45 -7.52
CA CYS A 123 2.61 -2.27 -6.61
C CYS A 123 2.49 -3.23 -5.42
N ALA A 124 3.30 -4.28 -5.42
CA ALA A 124 3.36 -5.29 -4.37
C ALA A 124 4.19 -4.78 -3.16
N SER A 125 3.75 -3.67 -2.58
CA SER A 125 4.33 -3.07 -1.37
C SER A 125 3.25 -2.81 -0.32
N ASP A 126 3.60 -2.06 0.73
CA ASP A 126 2.69 -1.69 1.81
C ASP A 126 2.54 -0.16 1.89
N ILE A 127 1.32 0.31 2.13
CA ILE A 127 0.99 1.75 2.20
C ILE A 127 1.72 2.46 3.34
N GLY A 128 2.27 1.77 4.34
CA GLY A 128 3.11 2.36 5.39
C GLY A 128 4.48 2.86 4.92
N TRP A 129 4.88 2.55 3.68
CA TRP A 129 6.13 3.04 3.08
C TRP A 129 5.87 4.12 2.03
N VAL A 130 6.92 4.87 1.69
CA VAL A 130 6.84 5.91 0.66
C VAL A 130 6.43 5.33 -0.69
N VAL A 131 6.94 4.15 -1.04
CA VAL A 131 6.57 3.46 -2.27
C VAL A 131 5.09 3.10 -2.31
N GLY A 132 4.46 2.74 -1.18
CA GLY A 132 3.04 2.46 -1.13
C GLY A 132 2.20 3.74 -1.24
N HIS A 133 2.58 4.79 -0.51
CA HIS A 133 1.96 6.11 -0.68
C HIS A 133 2.04 6.57 -2.14
N SER A 134 3.24 6.53 -2.74
CA SER A 134 3.48 6.98 -4.10
C SER A 134 2.81 6.10 -5.14
N TYR A 135 3.05 4.79 -5.12
CA TYR A 135 2.80 3.90 -6.26
C TYR A 135 1.72 2.83 -6.02
N ILE A 136 1.12 2.76 -4.82
CA ILE A 136 -0.19 2.10 -4.64
C ILE A 136 -1.29 3.14 -4.77
N VAL A 137 -1.14 4.33 -4.17
CA VAL A 137 -2.22 5.32 -4.09
C VAL A 137 -2.07 6.42 -5.14
N TYR A 138 -1.15 7.38 -4.92
CA TYR A 138 -1.20 8.64 -5.66
C TYR A 138 -0.91 8.50 -7.15
N ALA A 139 0.25 7.94 -7.52
CA ALA A 139 0.75 7.98 -8.89
C ALA A 139 -0.14 7.24 -9.90
N PRO A 140 -0.58 5.98 -9.65
CA PRO A 140 -1.48 5.31 -10.59
C PRO A 140 -2.81 6.03 -10.75
N LEU A 141 -3.38 6.56 -9.66
CA LEU A 141 -4.65 7.31 -9.72
C LEU A 141 -4.50 8.63 -10.47
N LEU A 142 -3.39 9.36 -10.28
CA LEU A 142 -3.07 10.56 -11.05
C LEU A 142 -2.87 10.26 -12.54
N ALA A 143 -2.30 9.10 -12.87
CA ALA A 143 -2.11 8.65 -14.25
C ALA A 143 -3.39 8.03 -14.88
N GLY A 144 -4.52 8.00 -14.18
CA GLY A 144 -5.77 7.42 -14.68
C GLY A 144 -5.73 5.90 -14.81
N MET A 145 -4.87 5.23 -14.04
CA MET A 145 -4.74 3.77 -13.99
C MET A 145 -5.61 3.17 -12.88
N ALA A 146 -6.00 1.91 -13.05
CA ALA A 146 -6.45 1.10 -11.93
C ALA A 146 -5.25 0.67 -11.08
N THR A 147 -5.40 0.68 -9.77
CA THR A 147 -4.36 0.24 -8.82
C THR A 147 -4.82 -0.95 -8.00
N ILE A 148 -3.92 -1.89 -7.72
CA ILE A 148 -4.20 -3.06 -6.90
C ILE A 148 -3.68 -2.85 -5.48
N VAL A 149 -4.59 -2.84 -4.51
CA VAL A 149 -4.26 -2.92 -3.08
C VAL A 149 -4.25 -4.39 -2.66
N TYR A 150 -3.07 -4.91 -2.33
CA TYR A 150 -2.88 -6.31 -1.96
C TYR A 150 -2.58 -6.47 -0.47
N GLU A 151 -3.42 -7.20 0.24
CA GLU A 151 -3.17 -7.61 1.62
C GLU A 151 -2.73 -9.08 1.64
N GLY A 152 -1.42 -9.33 1.73
CA GLY A 152 -0.92 -10.70 1.79
C GLY A 152 0.61 -10.81 1.73
N LEU A 153 1.06 -12.04 1.48
CA LEU A 153 2.46 -12.38 1.23
C LEU A 153 2.57 -12.96 -0.19
N PRO A 154 3.74 -12.85 -0.86
CA PRO A 154 3.94 -13.48 -2.18
C PRO A 154 3.80 -15.01 -2.17
N THR A 155 3.74 -15.63 -1.00
CA THR A 155 3.76 -17.10 -0.81
C THR A 155 2.51 -17.63 -0.12
N TRP A 156 1.45 -16.83 0.00
CA TRP A 156 0.21 -17.23 0.67
C TRP A 156 -1.02 -16.87 -0.17
N PRO A 157 -1.96 -17.80 -0.42
CA PRO A 157 -1.97 -19.20 0.07
C PRO A 157 -0.93 -20.11 -0.62
N ASP A 158 -0.39 -19.67 -1.74
CA ASP A 158 0.64 -20.36 -2.52
C ASP A 158 1.56 -19.32 -3.21
N CYS A 159 2.57 -19.79 -3.94
CA CYS A 159 3.54 -18.93 -4.64
C CYS A 159 3.08 -18.51 -6.05
N GLY A 160 1.87 -18.91 -6.44
CA GLY A 160 1.15 -18.48 -7.64
C GLY A 160 0.35 -17.19 -7.42
N VAL A 161 0.12 -16.78 -6.17
CA VAL A 161 -0.86 -15.72 -5.82
C VAL A 161 -0.68 -14.39 -6.56
N TRP A 162 0.56 -13.93 -6.76
CA TRP A 162 0.81 -12.68 -7.51
C TRP A 162 0.52 -12.84 -8.99
N TRP A 163 0.85 -13.98 -9.55
CA TRP A 163 0.67 -14.30 -10.97
C TRP A 163 -0.81 -14.49 -11.30
N LYS A 164 -1.56 -15.10 -10.37
CA LYS A 164 -3.03 -15.13 -10.41
C LYS A 164 -3.65 -13.74 -10.39
N ILE A 165 -3.10 -12.79 -9.63
CA ILE A 165 -3.55 -11.39 -9.61
C ILE A 165 -3.25 -10.73 -10.96
N VAL A 166 -2.06 -10.95 -11.52
CA VAL A 166 -1.66 -10.44 -12.84
C VAL A 166 -2.64 -10.93 -13.91
N GLU A 167 -2.86 -12.23 -13.99
CA GLU A 167 -3.79 -12.86 -14.93
C GLU A 167 -5.23 -12.34 -14.74
N LYS A 168 -5.75 -12.38 -13.51
CA LYS A 168 -7.15 -12.04 -13.22
C LYS A 168 -7.48 -10.58 -13.55
N TYR A 169 -6.57 -9.66 -13.24
CA TYR A 169 -6.80 -8.23 -13.40
C TYR A 169 -6.09 -7.62 -14.60
N GLN A 170 -5.46 -8.45 -15.44
CA GLN A 170 -4.74 -8.01 -16.65
C GLN A 170 -3.73 -6.91 -16.31
N VAL A 171 -2.90 -7.17 -15.27
CA VAL A 171 -1.89 -6.21 -14.81
C VAL A 171 -0.89 -5.96 -15.94
N SER A 172 -0.70 -4.70 -16.30
CA SER A 172 0.23 -4.30 -17.36
C SER A 172 1.59 -3.84 -16.83
N ARG A 173 1.61 -3.29 -15.63
CA ARG A 173 2.84 -2.81 -14.97
C ARG A 173 2.85 -3.28 -13.52
N MET A 174 3.94 -3.92 -13.09
CA MET A 174 4.09 -4.41 -11.74
C MET A 174 5.33 -3.82 -11.07
N PHE A 175 5.25 -3.50 -9.79
CA PHE A 175 6.38 -3.04 -8.99
C PHE A 175 6.55 -3.97 -7.78
N SER A 176 7.78 -4.38 -7.48
CA SER A 176 8.10 -5.14 -6.27
C SER A 176 9.53 -4.85 -5.77
N ALA A 177 9.90 -5.48 -4.66
CA ALA A 177 11.27 -5.45 -4.15
C ALA A 177 12.04 -6.71 -4.59
N PRO A 178 13.36 -6.61 -4.89
CA PRO A 178 14.20 -7.78 -5.15
C PRO A 178 14.07 -8.89 -4.09
N THR A 179 13.92 -8.54 -2.81
CA THR A 179 13.74 -9.49 -1.70
C THR A 179 12.54 -10.38 -1.91
N ALA A 180 11.42 -9.84 -2.41
CA ALA A 180 10.23 -10.65 -2.65
C ALA A 180 10.44 -11.61 -3.83
N ILE A 181 11.13 -11.18 -4.89
CA ILE A 181 11.52 -12.05 -6.00
C ILE A 181 12.47 -13.15 -5.52
N ARG A 182 13.45 -12.84 -4.67
CA ARG A 182 14.34 -13.85 -4.07
C ARG A 182 13.60 -14.87 -3.22
N VAL A 183 12.48 -14.48 -2.59
CA VAL A 183 11.60 -15.43 -1.89
C VAL A 183 10.90 -16.34 -2.91
N LEU A 184 10.27 -15.78 -3.95
CA LEU A 184 9.56 -16.53 -4.99
C LEU A 184 10.48 -17.49 -5.76
N LYS A 185 11.72 -17.08 -6.03
CA LYS A 185 12.75 -17.88 -6.69
C LYS A 185 13.06 -19.21 -5.99
N LYS A 186 12.76 -19.33 -4.69
CA LYS A 186 12.96 -20.58 -3.92
C LYS A 186 11.90 -21.65 -4.21
N PHE A 187 10.84 -21.31 -4.94
CA PHE A 187 9.71 -22.20 -5.21
C PHE A 187 9.68 -22.65 -6.68
N PRO A 188 9.00 -23.76 -7.00
CA PRO A 188 8.91 -24.26 -8.37
C PRO A 188 8.25 -23.25 -9.31
N THR A 189 8.90 -22.97 -10.45
CA THR A 189 8.37 -22.07 -11.48
C THR A 189 7.09 -22.59 -12.13
N ALA A 190 6.77 -23.88 -11.95
CA ALA A 190 5.51 -24.46 -12.38
C ALA A 190 4.28 -23.75 -11.78
N GLU A 191 4.37 -23.18 -10.57
CA GLU A 191 3.26 -22.40 -9.99
C GLU A 191 3.04 -21.06 -10.72
N ILE A 192 4.10 -20.50 -11.31
CA ILE A 192 4.04 -19.26 -12.09
C ILE A 192 3.47 -19.56 -13.48
N ARG A 193 3.98 -20.61 -14.13
CA ARG A 193 3.62 -21.03 -15.50
C ARG A 193 2.17 -21.51 -15.65
N LYS A 194 1.42 -21.65 -14.56
CA LYS A 194 -0.02 -21.94 -14.58
C LYS A 194 -0.86 -20.72 -14.97
N HIS A 195 -0.30 -19.53 -14.95
CA HIS A 195 -1.00 -18.27 -15.16
C HIS A 195 -0.60 -17.62 -16.48
N ASP A 196 -1.57 -17.01 -17.17
CA ASP A 196 -1.31 -16.14 -18.32
C ASP A 196 -0.76 -14.78 -17.85
N LEU A 197 0.50 -14.53 -18.18
CA LEU A 197 1.21 -13.28 -17.88
C LEU A 197 1.35 -12.38 -19.09
N SER A 198 0.68 -12.67 -20.21
CA SER A 198 0.81 -11.91 -21.46
C SER A 198 0.40 -10.44 -21.35
N SER A 199 -0.40 -10.08 -20.34
CA SER A 199 -0.73 -8.68 -20.05
C SER A 199 0.45 -7.90 -19.45
N LEU A 200 1.37 -8.56 -18.75
CA LEU A 200 2.45 -7.92 -17.99
C LEU A 200 3.56 -7.46 -18.91
N GLU A 201 3.63 -6.15 -19.14
CA GLU A 201 4.65 -5.56 -20.02
C GLU A 201 5.97 -5.32 -19.29
N VAL A 202 5.92 -4.87 -18.03
CA VAL A 202 7.12 -4.51 -17.25
C VAL A 202 6.98 -4.83 -15.77
N LEU A 203 8.03 -5.44 -15.21
CA LEU A 203 8.26 -5.63 -13.78
C LEU A 203 9.40 -4.72 -13.29
N TYR A 204 9.08 -3.80 -12.39
CA TYR A 204 10.03 -2.90 -11.73
C TYR A 204 10.49 -3.47 -10.40
N LEU A 205 11.80 -3.45 -10.15
CA LEU A 205 12.40 -3.92 -8.90
C LEU A 205 13.19 -2.80 -8.23
N ALA A 206 12.79 -2.40 -7.03
CA ALA A 206 13.45 -1.34 -6.27
C ALA A 206 13.27 -1.48 -4.75
N GLY A 207 14.07 -0.71 -4.01
CA GLY A 207 14.16 -0.73 -2.55
C GLY A 207 15.50 -1.27 -2.02
N GLU A 208 16.26 -1.95 -2.87
CA GLU A 208 17.61 -2.46 -2.59
C GLU A 208 18.31 -2.82 -3.92
N PRO A 209 19.63 -3.13 -3.90
CA PRO A 209 20.33 -3.60 -5.09
C PRO A 209 19.75 -4.92 -5.65
N LEU A 210 19.61 -4.98 -6.98
CA LEU A 210 19.23 -6.19 -7.71
C LEU A 210 20.49 -6.97 -8.09
N ASP A 211 20.61 -8.20 -7.57
CA ASP A 211 21.70 -9.11 -7.94
C ASP A 211 21.45 -9.79 -9.30
N GLU A 212 22.54 -10.10 -10.02
CA GLU A 212 22.49 -10.74 -11.35
C GLU A 212 21.70 -12.05 -11.34
N PRO A 213 21.86 -12.98 -10.37
CA PRO A 213 21.08 -14.22 -10.38
C PRO A 213 19.57 -14.00 -10.25
N THR A 214 19.14 -12.94 -9.57
CA THR A 214 17.73 -12.57 -9.45
C THR A 214 17.22 -11.94 -10.73
N ALA A 215 17.99 -11.05 -11.36
CA ALA A 215 17.65 -10.48 -12.66
C ALA A 215 17.52 -11.56 -13.74
N SER A 216 18.50 -12.46 -13.85
CA SER A 216 18.50 -13.57 -14.80
C SER A 216 17.35 -14.54 -14.55
N TRP A 217 16.92 -14.75 -13.30
CA TRP A 217 15.76 -15.58 -13.00
C TRP A 217 14.45 -14.94 -13.49
N VAL A 218 14.28 -13.63 -13.29
CA VAL A 218 13.11 -12.89 -13.77
C VAL A 218 13.00 -12.98 -15.28
N SER A 219 14.05 -12.61 -16.02
CA SER A 219 14.02 -12.55 -17.49
C SER A 219 13.81 -13.90 -18.17
N ASN A 220 14.13 -15.01 -17.49
CA ASN A 220 13.97 -16.36 -18.04
C ASN A 220 12.68 -17.05 -17.60
N THR A 221 11.98 -16.51 -16.59
CA THR A 221 10.80 -17.15 -15.99
C THR A 221 9.51 -16.41 -16.29
N LEU A 222 9.56 -15.08 -16.35
CA LEU A 222 8.44 -14.18 -16.62
C LEU A 222 8.52 -13.68 -18.06
#